data_AF-A0A822C8H1-F1
#
_entry.id   AF-A0A822C8H1-F1
#
_cell.length_a   1.000
_cell.length_b   1.000
_cell.length_c   1.000
_cell.angle_alpha   90.00
_cell.angle_beta   90.00
_cell.angle_gamma   90.00
#
_symmetry.space_group_name_H-M   'P 1'
#
loop_
_entity.id
_entity.type
_entity.pdbx_description
1 polymer ?
#
loop_
_entity_poly.entity_id
_entity_poly.type
_entity_poly.pdbx_seq_one_letter_code
_entity_poly.pdbx_strand_id
1 'polypeptide(L)'
;MTLTIENLLVDIKEERKKTKVDEDDDFILIQQINNQWPKIFDIYFLSTTTRLVQSSTSTTSDDDLIFYVTRKLVNNSHHSSAAPDYDWEETTNLNLVLHQFEYIVTTAVCIKTSSRHLQIIKRLSTRVYASPSRRDMENKGTEEKITYPNIYFTVDNFEDTFCEMVVNEGQIVCVELVAKNPVLNELKVLFLGSIKYEALKKVYDLRATTSTRVAQRMSLGMYTKRRMEFVRMRGPN
;
A
#
# COMPACT_ATOMS: atom_id res chain seq x y z
N MET A 1 -24.48 -20.26 4.34
CA MET A 1 -23.43 -20.09 3.32
C MET A 1 -22.28 -19.34 3.98
N THR A 2 -21.10 -19.93 4.03
CA THR A 2 -19.89 -19.28 4.57
C THR A 2 -19.39 -18.24 3.58
N LEU A 3 -19.32 -16.97 3.98
CA LEU A 3 -18.74 -15.91 3.17
C LEU A 3 -17.21 -16.01 3.28
N THR A 4 -16.54 -16.25 2.15
CA THR A 4 -15.08 -16.39 2.06
C THR A 4 -14.53 -15.40 1.04
N ILE A 5 -13.25 -15.05 1.16
CA ILE A 5 -12.55 -14.25 0.15
C ILE A 5 -12.63 -14.91 -1.24
N GLU A 6 -12.66 -16.24 -1.31
CA GLU A 6 -12.80 -16.98 -2.57
C GLU A 6 -14.12 -16.68 -3.25
N ASN A 7 -15.24 -16.71 -2.50
CA ASN A 7 -16.56 -16.39 -3.04
C ASN A 7 -16.61 -14.92 -3.51
N LEU A 8 -16.02 -14.00 -2.73
CA LEU A 8 -15.90 -12.59 -3.13
C LEU A 8 -15.13 -12.44 -4.45
N LEU A 9 -13.99 -13.12 -4.60
CA LEU A 9 -13.18 -13.06 -5.81
C LEU A 9 -13.92 -13.68 -7.02
N VAL A 10 -14.72 -14.72 -6.81
CA VAL A 10 -15.58 -15.31 -7.85
C VAL A 10 -16.66 -14.31 -8.27
N ASP A 11 -17.39 -13.71 -7.32
CA ASP A 11 -18.45 -12.74 -7.61
C ASP A 11 -17.90 -11.50 -8.34
N ILE A 12 -16.74 -10.99 -7.92
CA ILE A 12 -16.02 -9.90 -8.61
C ILE A 12 -15.69 -10.30 -10.05
N LYS A 13 -15.17 -11.52 -10.25
CA LYS A 13 -14.78 -12.01 -11.58
C LYS A 13 -16.00 -12.14 -12.50
N GLU A 14 -17.10 -12.66 -11.99
CA GLU A 14 -18.35 -12.79 -12.76
C GLU A 14 -18.95 -11.43 -13.09
N GLU A 15 -18.91 -10.46 -12.17
CA GLU A 15 -19.40 -9.11 -12.45
C GLU A 15 -18.55 -8.40 -13.52
N ARG A 16 -17.22 -8.50 -13.44
CA ARG A 16 -16.32 -7.91 -14.45
C ARG A 16 -16.46 -8.51 -15.85
N LYS A 17 -16.91 -9.76 -15.97
CA LYS A 17 -17.19 -10.37 -17.29
C LYS A 17 -18.38 -9.70 -17.98
N LYS A 18 -19.37 -9.24 -17.23
CA LYS A 18 -20.59 -8.60 -17.77
C LYS A 18 -20.31 -7.20 -18.33
N THR A 19 -19.24 -6.54 -17.87
CA THR A 19 -18.87 -5.17 -18.26
C THR A 19 -18.07 -5.12 -19.57
N LYS A 20 -17.56 -6.24 -20.10
CA LYS A 20 -16.94 -6.27 -21.43
C LYS A 20 -18.02 -6.33 -22.50
N VAL A 21 -18.45 -5.16 -22.97
CA VAL A 21 -19.30 -4.99 -24.14
C VAL A 21 -18.44 -5.08 -25.40
N ASP A 22 -18.93 -5.80 -26.41
CA ASP A 22 -18.29 -6.06 -27.71
C ASP A 22 -17.83 -4.78 -28.42
N GLU A 23 -16.69 -4.86 -29.13
CA GLU A 23 -16.10 -3.75 -29.91
C GLU A 23 -16.77 -3.50 -31.27
N ASP A 24 -17.85 -4.21 -31.61
CA ASP A 24 -18.59 -4.04 -32.86
C ASP A 24 -20.03 -3.56 -32.56
N ASP A 25 -20.22 -2.24 -32.59
CA ASP A 25 -21.31 -1.56 -33.31
C ASP A 25 -21.48 -0.13 -32.77
N ASP A 26 -21.73 0.80 -33.70
CA ASP A 26 -21.67 2.27 -33.61
C ASP A 26 -22.63 2.96 -32.60
N PHE A 27 -23.15 2.26 -31.58
CA PHE A 27 -23.98 2.83 -30.51
C PHE A 27 -23.77 2.15 -29.15
N ILE A 28 -23.45 2.94 -28.11
CA ILE A 28 -23.32 2.46 -26.73
C ILE A 28 -24.70 2.47 -26.05
N LEU A 29 -25.26 1.27 -25.82
CA LEU A 29 -26.41 1.09 -24.92
C LEU A 29 -25.90 0.87 -23.49
N ILE A 30 -25.92 1.90 -22.62
CA ILE A 30 -25.58 1.73 -21.20
C ILE A 30 -26.78 1.12 -20.47
N GLN A 31 -26.86 -0.21 -20.40
CA GLN A 31 -27.88 -0.87 -19.59
C GLN A 31 -27.41 -1.04 -18.13
N GLN A 32 -27.51 0.04 -17.36
CA GLN A 32 -27.09 0.15 -15.96
C GLN A 32 -28.04 -0.53 -14.95
N ILE A 33 -28.88 -1.49 -15.39
CA ILE A 33 -29.98 -2.02 -14.56
C ILE A 33 -29.51 -3.17 -13.64
N ASN A 34 -28.36 -3.79 -13.93
CA ASN A 34 -27.93 -4.98 -13.19
C ASN A 34 -26.52 -4.89 -12.60
N ASN A 35 -26.06 -3.68 -12.24
CA ASN A 35 -24.82 -3.49 -11.47
C ASN A 35 -24.95 -4.15 -10.08
N GLN A 36 -24.26 -5.29 -9.86
CA GLN A 36 -24.29 -6.01 -8.59
C GLN A 36 -23.21 -5.55 -7.61
N TRP A 37 -22.30 -4.64 -7.98
CA TRP A 37 -21.24 -4.15 -7.09
C TRP A 37 -21.75 -3.67 -5.71
N PRO A 38 -22.86 -2.90 -5.58
CA PRO A 38 -23.39 -2.52 -4.28
C PRO A 38 -23.81 -3.74 -3.44
N LYS A 39 -24.38 -4.78 -4.07
CA LYS A 39 -24.81 -6.00 -3.39
C LYS A 39 -23.62 -6.85 -2.96
N ILE A 40 -22.61 -6.99 -3.83
CA ILE A 40 -21.35 -7.66 -3.50
C ILE A 40 -20.74 -6.96 -2.27
N PHE A 41 -20.64 -5.64 -2.32
CA PHE A 41 -20.11 -4.86 -1.21
C PHE A 41 -20.87 -5.07 0.10
N ASP A 42 -22.20 -4.97 0.06
CA ASP A 42 -23.07 -5.17 1.21
C ASP A 42 -22.90 -6.58 1.81
N ILE A 43 -22.88 -7.62 0.98
CA ILE A 43 -22.75 -9.01 1.42
C ILE A 43 -21.41 -9.24 2.14
N TYR A 44 -20.31 -8.75 1.57
CA TYR A 44 -18.97 -9.14 2.04
C TYR A 44 -18.36 -8.17 3.06
N PHE A 45 -18.70 -6.88 3.03
CA PHE A 45 -18.12 -5.90 3.94
C PHE A 45 -19.10 -5.48 5.03
N LEU A 46 -20.33 -5.07 4.70
CA LEU A 46 -21.28 -4.56 5.71
C LEU A 46 -21.96 -5.68 6.52
N SER A 47 -22.43 -6.72 5.82
CA SER A 47 -23.11 -7.86 6.41
C SER A 47 -22.17 -8.84 7.13
N THR A 48 -20.88 -8.80 6.82
CA THR A 48 -19.84 -9.57 7.55
C THR A 48 -19.52 -8.89 8.87
N THR A 49 -19.25 -7.57 8.86
CA THR A 49 -18.97 -6.80 10.08
C THR A 49 -20.12 -6.90 11.08
N THR A 50 -21.37 -6.81 10.61
CA THR A 50 -22.56 -6.96 11.47
C THR A 50 -22.67 -8.34 12.13
N ARG A 51 -22.13 -9.40 11.51
CA ARG A 51 -22.16 -10.77 12.04
C ARG A 51 -21.00 -11.10 12.99
N LEU A 52 -19.81 -10.53 12.77
CA LEU A 52 -18.64 -10.78 13.64
C LEU A 52 -18.75 -10.07 15.00
N VAL A 53 -19.48 -8.96 15.09
CA VAL A 53 -19.75 -8.24 16.36
C VAL A 53 -20.54 -9.11 17.37
N GLN A 54 -21.24 -10.16 16.92
CA GLN A 54 -22.00 -11.05 17.82
C GLN A 54 -21.16 -12.20 18.39
N SER A 55 -19.93 -12.42 17.92
CA SER A 55 -19.14 -13.59 18.32
C SER A 55 -17.64 -13.30 18.40
N SER A 56 -17.20 -12.49 19.36
CA SER A 56 -16.00 -12.74 20.19
C SER A 56 -15.57 -11.51 20.97
N THR A 57 -15.40 -11.72 22.28
CA THR A 57 -14.59 -10.88 23.17
C THR A 57 -13.11 -11.07 22.82
N SER A 58 -12.50 -10.13 22.10
CA SER A 58 -11.05 -9.92 22.12
C SER A 58 -10.70 -8.50 21.69
N THR A 59 -9.87 -7.87 22.50
CA THR A 59 -9.45 -6.47 22.50
C THR A 59 -8.50 -6.11 21.36
N THR A 60 -8.98 -5.40 20.35
CA THR A 60 -8.29 -4.28 19.68
C THR A 60 -9.36 -3.41 19.02
N SER A 61 -9.62 -2.22 19.58
CA SER A 61 -10.56 -1.25 19.02
C SER A 61 -9.92 -0.54 17.82
N ASP A 62 -9.88 -1.22 16.68
CA ASP A 62 -9.81 -0.55 15.39
C ASP A 62 -11.19 -0.78 14.79
N ASP A 63 -12.04 0.26 14.80
CA ASP A 63 -13.26 0.22 14.01
C ASP A 63 -12.80 -0.02 12.57
N ASP A 64 -13.08 -1.18 11.98
CA ASP A 64 -12.69 -1.50 10.60
C ASP A 64 -13.27 -0.43 9.66
N LEU A 65 -12.50 0.63 9.41
CA LEU A 65 -12.97 1.79 8.66
C LEU A 65 -13.28 1.32 7.24
N ILE A 66 -14.56 1.39 6.90
CA ILE A 66 -15.04 1.12 5.56
C ILE A 66 -14.84 2.38 4.71
N PHE A 67 -14.12 2.23 3.61
CA PHE A 67 -13.81 3.34 2.71
C PHE A 67 -14.80 3.42 1.56
N TYR A 68 -15.27 4.61 1.22
CA TYR A 68 -16.16 4.83 0.08
C TYR A 68 -15.48 5.73 -0.95
N VAL A 69 -15.49 5.31 -2.22
CA VAL A 69 -14.96 6.08 -3.34
C VAL A 69 -16.10 6.82 -4.01
N THR A 70 -16.07 8.15 -4.01
CA THR A 70 -17.07 8.96 -4.74
C THR A 70 -16.71 9.06 -6.21
N ARG A 71 -17.70 8.90 -7.09
CA ARG A 71 -17.49 9.12 -8.52
C ARG A 71 -17.11 10.59 -8.75
N LYS A 72 -16.03 10.84 -9.50
CA LYS A 72 -15.69 12.20 -9.91
C LYS A 72 -16.78 12.68 -10.87
N LEU A 73 -17.56 13.68 -10.46
CA LEU A 73 -18.47 14.38 -11.37
C LEU A 73 -17.60 15.04 -12.46
N VAL A 74 -17.58 14.47 -13.65
CA VAL A 74 -17.08 15.16 -14.83
C VAL A 74 -18.09 16.27 -15.09
N ASN A 75 -17.65 17.53 -14.98
CA ASN A 75 -18.48 18.74 -15.14
C ASN A 75 -19.53 18.59 -16.25
N ASN A 76 -20.77 18.33 -15.85
CA ASN A 76 -21.96 18.93 -16.43
C ASN A 76 -23.19 18.55 -15.61
N SER A 77 -24.07 19.53 -15.42
CA SER A 77 -25.39 19.50 -14.79
C SER A 77 -25.43 19.57 -13.25
N HIS A 78 -25.93 20.72 -12.79
CA HIS A 78 -26.50 20.95 -11.47
C HIS A 78 -27.74 20.07 -11.29
N HIS A 79 -27.56 18.84 -10.81
CA HIS A 79 -28.64 18.09 -10.17
C HIS A 79 -28.24 17.76 -8.75
N SER A 80 -28.73 18.61 -7.85
CA SER A 80 -28.72 18.41 -6.40
C SER A 80 -29.58 17.19 -6.05
N SER A 81 -28.99 16.00 -6.08
CA SER A 81 -29.43 14.89 -5.25
C SER A 81 -28.48 14.83 -4.05
N ALA A 82 -29.02 14.96 -2.84
CA ALA A 82 -28.25 15.08 -1.60
C ALA A 82 -27.53 13.78 -1.15
N ALA A 83 -27.48 12.76 -2.01
CA ALA A 83 -26.82 11.49 -1.75
C ALA A 83 -25.48 11.41 -2.50
N PRO A 84 -24.39 11.01 -1.85
CA PRO A 84 -23.11 10.78 -2.52
C PRO A 84 -23.23 9.66 -3.57
N ASP A 85 -22.87 9.95 -4.82
CA ASP A 85 -22.76 8.94 -5.89
C ASP A 85 -21.44 8.16 -5.71
N TYR A 86 -21.53 6.97 -5.13
CA TYR A 86 -20.38 6.10 -4.91
C TYR A 86 -20.06 5.24 -6.12
N ASP A 87 -18.78 5.15 -6.42
CA ASP A 87 -18.26 4.12 -7.31
C ASP A 87 -18.13 2.81 -6.52
N TRP A 88 -19.15 1.96 -6.64
CA TRP A 88 -19.22 0.70 -5.91
C TRP A 88 -18.16 -0.33 -6.35
N GLU A 89 -17.69 -0.27 -7.60
CA GLU A 89 -16.60 -1.14 -8.04
C GLU A 89 -15.29 -0.73 -7.35
N GLU A 90 -14.93 0.54 -7.44
CA GLU A 90 -13.71 1.06 -6.79
C GLU A 90 -13.78 0.93 -5.27
N THR A 91 -14.96 1.17 -4.69
CA THR A 91 -15.22 0.97 -3.25
C THR A 91 -14.99 -0.49 -2.85
N THR A 92 -15.50 -1.45 -3.62
CA THR A 92 -15.29 -2.89 -3.35
C THR A 92 -13.83 -3.28 -3.50
N ASN A 93 -13.16 -2.82 -4.56
CA ASN A 93 -11.75 -3.13 -4.81
C ASN A 93 -10.83 -2.54 -3.74
N LEU A 94 -11.11 -1.30 -3.30
CA LEU A 94 -10.35 -0.65 -2.24
C LEU A 94 -10.46 -1.44 -0.93
N ASN A 95 -11.67 -1.75 -0.48
CA ASN A 95 -11.85 -2.49 0.78
C ASN A 95 -11.34 -3.93 0.70
N LEU A 96 -11.36 -4.57 -0.50
CA LEU A 96 -10.69 -5.86 -0.72
C LEU A 96 -9.17 -5.73 -0.46
N VAL A 97 -8.52 -4.71 -1.02
CA VAL A 97 -7.08 -4.45 -0.81
C VAL A 97 -6.77 -4.17 0.66
N LEU A 98 -7.57 -3.34 1.32
CA LEU A 98 -7.29 -2.91 2.69
C LEU A 98 -7.48 -4.02 3.72
N HIS A 99 -8.52 -4.85 3.55
CA HIS A 99 -9.02 -5.71 4.62
C HIS A 99 -8.83 -7.21 4.39
N GLN A 100 -8.65 -7.66 3.14
CA GLN A 100 -8.69 -9.10 2.81
C GLN A 100 -7.31 -9.70 2.52
N PHE A 101 -6.24 -8.90 2.42
CA PHE A 101 -4.88 -9.38 2.18
C PHE A 101 -3.95 -9.06 3.35
N GLU A 102 -2.96 -9.93 3.57
CA GLU A 102 -1.84 -9.62 4.47
C GLU A 102 -0.66 -9.12 3.65
N TYR A 103 0.00 -8.07 4.13
CA TYR A 103 1.16 -7.50 3.46
C TYR A 103 2.41 -7.68 4.30
N ILE A 104 3.49 -8.12 3.66
CA ILE A 104 4.77 -8.36 4.32
C ILE A 104 5.85 -7.62 3.54
N VAL A 105 6.59 -6.77 4.26
CA VAL A 105 7.82 -6.14 3.77
C VAL A 105 8.99 -6.96 4.26
N THR A 106 9.81 -7.43 3.33
CA THR A 106 11.08 -8.09 3.62
C THR A 106 12.22 -7.20 3.18
N THR A 107 13.11 -6.86 4.12
CA THR A 107 14.40 -6.23 3.82
C THR A 107 15.51 -7.25 4.05
N ALA A 108 16.49 -7.30 3.16
CA ALA A 108 17.65 -8.17 3.29
C ALA A 108 18.93 -7.43 2.93
N VAL A 109 20.01 -7.71 3.67
CA VAL A 109 21.37 -7.30 3.32
C VAL A 109 22.09 -8.50 2.74
N CYS A 110 22.63 -8.34 1.55
CA CYS A 110 23.20 -9.41 0.75
C CYS A 110 24.62 -9.08 0.28
N ILE A 111 25.47 -10.08 0.10
CA ILE A 111 26.72 -9.98 -0.68
C ILE A 111 26.52 -10.65 -2.03
N LYS A 112 27.02 -10.01 -3.08
CA LYS A 112 27.08 -10.61 -4.40
C LYS A 112 28.32 -11.48 -4.52
N THR A 113 28.14 -12.80 -4.41
CA THR A 113 29.23 -13.78 -4.51
C THR A 113 29.55 -14.15 -5.97
N SER A 114 28.58 -14.00 -6.89
CA SER A 114 28.78 -14.13 -8.33
C SER A 114 27.74 -13.34 -9.13
N SER A 115 27.80 -13.37 -10.46
CA SER A 115 26.83 -12.66 -11.31
C SER A 115 25.36 -13.03 -11.04
N ARG A 116 25.10 -14.27 -10.60
CA ARG A 116 23.76 -14.83 -10.33
C ARG A 116 23.52 -15.29 -8.89
N HIS A 117 24.52 -15.21 -8.03
CA HIS A 117 24.38 -15.67 -6.66
C HIS A 117 24.50 -14.50 -5.66
N LEU A 118 23.43 -14.33 -4.88
CA LEU A 118 23.37 -13.43 -3.75
C LEU A 118 23.35 -14.27 -2.49
N GLN A 119 24.27 -14.01 -1.58
CA GLN A 119 24.26 -14.58 -0.25
C GLN A 119 23.56 -13.60 0.70
N ILE A 120 22.50 -14.05 1.35
CA ILE A 120 21.80 -13.26 2.37
C ILE A 120 22.63 -13.28 3.65
N ILE A 121 23.00 -12.11 4.15
CA ILE A 121 23.71 -11.93 5.43
C ILE A 121 22.72 -11.75 6.57
N LYS A 122 21.72 -10.89 6.33
CA LYS A 122 20.67 -10.57 7.29
C LYS A 122 19.37 -10.38 6.53
N ARG A 123 18.27 -10.85 7.11
CA ARG A 123 16.92 -10.69 6.59
C ARG A 123 15.98 -10.36 7.73
N LEU A 124 15.09 -9.41 7.49
CA LEU A 124 13.98 -9.08 8.38
C LEU A 124 12.71 -9.01 7.55
N SER A 125 11.65 -9.65 8.03
CA SER A 125 10.32 -9.58 7.44
C SER A 125 9.36 -9.05 8.50
N THR A 126 8.60 -8.02 8.14
CA THR A 126 7.61 -7.40 9.03
C THR A 126 6.28 -7.28 8.31
N ARG A 127 5.19 -7.40 9.06
CA ARG A 127 3.85 -7.15 8.56
C ARG A 127 3.65 -5.64 8.43
N VAL A 128 3.01 -5.22 7.35
CA VAL A 128 2.58 -3.83 7.11
C VAL A 128 1.11 -3.81 6.73
N TYR A 129 0.49 -2.65 6.81
CA TYR A 129 -0.90 -2.46 6.44
C TYR A 129 -1.02 -1.53 5.24
N ALA A 130 -1.94 -1.86 4.35
CA ALA A 130 -2.30 -0.99 3.24
C ALA A 130 -3.06 0.22 3.79
N SER A 131 -2.74 1.41 3.31
CA SER A 131 -3.47 2.63 3.66
C SER A 131 -3.77 3.46 2.41
N PRO A 132 -5.01 3.96 2.24
CA PRO A 132 -5.35 4.94 1.20
C PRO A 132 -4.94 6.37 1.59
N SER A 133 -4.34 6.53 2.77
CA SER A 133 -3.80 7.78 3.28
C SER A 133 -2.29 7.69 3.51
N ARG A 134 -1.66 8.85 3.59
CA ARG A 134 -0.23 8.96 3.91
C ARG A 134 -0.01 10.01 4.99
N ARG A 135 0.85 9.67 5.95
CA ARG A 135 1.49 10.60 6.87
C ARG A 135 2.91 10.86 6.39
N ASP A 136 3.34 12.12 6.39
CA ASP A 136 4.70 12.44 5.97
C ASP A 136 5.72 11.92 7.01
N MET A 137 6.73 11.18 6.54
CA MET A 137 7.77 10.62 7.42
C MET A 137 8.73 11.68 7.98
N GLU A 138 8.87 12.82 7.30
CA GLU A 138 9.78 13.90 7.68
C GLU A 138 9.24 14.77 8.82
N ASN A 139 7.91 14.93 8.88
CA ASN A 139 7.21 15.68 9.91
C ASN A 139 6.40 14.67 10.74
N LYS A 140 6.89 14.32 11.93
CA LYS A 140 6.19 13.41 12.86
C LYS A 140 4.79 13.96 13.23
N GLY A 141 3.79 13.68 12.40
CA GLY A 141 2.41 13.46 12.82
C GLY A 141 1.47 14.65 12.95
N THR A 142 1.49 15.67 12.08
CA THR A 142 0.44 16.71 12.15
C THR A 142 -0.69 16.55 11.14
N GLU A 143 -0.48 15.95 9.96
CA GLU A 143 -1.52 15.84 8.93
C GLU A 143 -1.49 14.49 8.20
N GLU A 144 -2.65 13.83 8.16
CA GLU A 144 -2.91 12.65 7.35
C GLU A 144 -3.61 13.07 6.07
N LYS A 145 -3.02 12.73 4.91
CA LYS A 145 -3.55 13.13 3.61
C LYS A 145 -4.12 11.91 2.90
N ILE A 146 -5.35 11.99 2.40
CA ILE A 146 -5.92 11.00 1.49
C ILE A 146 -5.16 11.04 0.17
N THR A 147 -4.63 9.88 -0.27
CA THR A 147 -3.77 9.75 -1.44
C THR A 147 -4.30 8.79 -2.50
N TYR A 148 -5.45 8.16 -2.26
CA TYR A 148 -6.13 7.30 -3.23
C TYR A 148 -6.23 8.01 -4.61
N PRO A 149 -5.82 7.36 -5.71
CA PRO A 149 -5.65 5.91 -5.89
C PRO A 149 -4.32 5.31 -5.40
N ASN A 150 -3.40 6.10 -4.83
CA ASN A 150 -2.15 5.58 -4.31
C ASN A 150 -2.36 4.93 -2.93
N ILE A 151 -1.98 3.65 -2.83
CA ILE A 151 -1.97 2.88 -1.59
C ILE A 151 -0.55 2.84 -1.02
N TYR A 152 -0.43 3.14 0.27
CA TYR A 152 0.83 3.16 0.99
C TYR A 152 0.94 1.96 1.93
N PHE A 153 2.16 1.46 2.07
CA PHE A 153 2.53 0.38 2.97
C PHE A 153 3.66 0.89 3.86
N THR A 154 3.34 1.32 5.07
CA THR A 154 4.29 1.96 5.98
C THR A 154 4.78 0.98 7.03
N VAL A 155 6.07 1.05 7.35
CA VAL A 155 6.64 0.36 8.51
C VAL A 155 6.66 1.34 9.66
N ASP A 156 5.83 1.09 10.66
CA ASP A 156 5.85 1.85 11.90
C ASP A 156 7.10 1.53 12.71
N ASN A 157 7.59 2.52 13.44
CA ASN A 157 8.78 2.39 14.28
C ASN A 157 9.98 1.77 13.52
N PHE A 158 10.24 2.27 12.31
CA PHE A 158 11.28 1.75 11.43
C PHE A 158 12.68 1.80 12.07
N GLU A 159 12.93 2.74 12.98
CA GLU A 159 14.22 2.85 13.70
C GLU A 159 14.49 1.59 14.52
N ASP A 160 13.53 1.13 15.32
CA ASP A 160 13.67 -0.10 16.12
C ASP A 160 13.60 -1.34 15.22
N THR A 161 12.68 -1.35 14.25
CA THR A 161 12.49 -2.49 13.34
C THR A 161 13.79 -2.81 12.59
N PHE A 162 14.48 -1.78 12.06
CA PHE A 162 15.67 -1.96 11.24
C PHE A 162 16.98 -1.61 11.96
N CYS A 163 17.00 -1.51 13.29
CA CYS A 163 18.19 -1.10 14.05
C CYS A 163 19.41 -2.02 13.81
N GLU A 164 19.16 -3.30 13.54
CA GLU A 164 20.21 -4.30 13.26
C GLU A 164 20.61 -4.39 11.77
N MET A 165 19.93 -3.66 10.88
CA MET A 165 20.19 -3.69 9.43
C MET A 165 21.34 -2.75 9.05
N VAL A 166 22.56 -3.18 9.36
CA VAL A 166 23.79 -2.46 8.98
C VAL A 166 24.30 -2.94 7.62
N VAL A 167 24.63 -1.98 6.74
CA VAL A 167 25.10 -2.24 5.38
C VAL A 167 26.56 -1.79 5.25
N ASN A 168 27.43 -2.70 4.84
CA ASN A 168 28.86 -2.46 4.63
C ASN A 168 29.20 -2.35 3.13
N GLU A 169 30.44 -1.97 2.84
CA GLU A 169 30.96 -1.91 1.47
C GLU A 169 30.88 -3.26 0.75
N GLY A 170 30.52 -3.22 -0.54
CA GLY A 170 30.27 -4.42 -1.35
C GLY A 170 28.94 -5.14 -1.07
N GLN A 171 28.14 -4.66 -0.11
CA GLN A 171 26.82 -5.22 0.20
C GLN A 171 25.70 -4.54 -0.60
N ILE A 172 24.57 -5.23 -0.69
CA ILE A 172 23.38 -4.83 -1.42
C ILE A 172 22.20 -4.94 -0.46
N VAL A 173 21.36 -3.89 -0.41
CA VAL A 173 20.06 -3.95 0.26
C VAL A 173 19.03 -4.40 -0.75
N CYS A 174 18.30 -5.47 -0.44
CA CYS A 174 17.14 -5.94 -1.19
C CYS A 174 15.88 -5.65 -0.38
N VAL A 175 14.83 -5.18 -1.06
CA VAL A 175 13.52 -4.92 -0.47
C VAL A 175 12.47 -5.61 -1.32
N GLU A 176 11.57 -6.33 -0.67
CA GLU A 176 10.44 -7.01 -1.27
C GLU A 176 9.16 -6.65 -0.50
N LEU A 177 8.08 -6.36 -1.21
CA LEU A 177 6.72 -6.27 -0.67
C LEU A 177 5.89 -7.36 -1.32
N VAL A 178 5.28 -8.21 -0.49
CA VAL A 178 4.35 -9.25 -0.94
C VAL A 178 2.96 -9.02 -0.38
N ALA A 179 1.96 -9.32 -1.21
CA ALA A 179 0.59 -9.54 -0.79
C ALA A 179 0.37 -11.04 -0.63
N LYS A 180 -0.22 -11.44 0.51
CA LYS A 180 -0.57 -12.82 0.83
C LYS A 180 -2.08 -12.93 0.91
N ASN A 181 -2.64 -13.91 0.21
CA ASN A 181 -4.00 -14.36 0.47
C ASN A 181 -3.98 -15.31 1.68
N PRO A 182 -4.59 -14.96 2.82
CA PRO A 182 -4.52 -15.77 4.03
C PRO A 182 -5.24 -17.12 3.89
N VAL A 183 -6.22 -17.24 2.99
CA VAL A 183 -7.01 -18.46 2.77
C VAL A 183 -6.30 -19.41 1.80
N LEU A 184 -5.89 -18.91 0.64
CA LEU A 184 -5.22 -19.71 -0.39
C LEU A 184 -3.73 -19.97 -0.09
N ASN A 185 -3.17 -19.25 0.88
CA ASN A 185 -1.73 -19.21 1.18
C ASN A 185 -0.86 -18.88 -0.06
N GLU A 186 -1.43 -18.17 -1.03
CA GLU A 186 -0.74 -17.68 -2.22
C GLU A 186 -0.06 -16.34 -1.94
N LEU A 187 1.13 -16.16 -2.49
CA LEU A 187 1.91 -14.92 -2.41
C LEU A 187 2.05 -14.29 -3.78
N LYS A 188 1.85 -12.98 -3.85
CA LYS A 188 2.14 -12.15 -5.02
C LYS A 188 3.11 -11.04 -4.65
N VAL A 189 4.21 -10.95 -5.39
CA VAL A 189 5.19 -9.88 -5.24
C VAL A 189 4.60 -8.60 -5.85
N LEU A 190 4.42 -7.58 -5.01
CA LEU A 190 3.96 -6.24 -5.44
C LEU A 190 5.13 -5.33 -5.77
N PHE A 191 6.26 -5.50 -5.09
CA PHE A 191 7.47 -4.74 -5.32
C PHE A 191 8.69 -5.60 -5.03
N LEU A 192 9.70 -5.48 -5.89
CA LEU A 192 11.03 -6.02 -5.67
C LEU A 192 12.06 -4.99 -6.13
N GLY A 193 12.99 -4.65 -5.25
CA GLY A 193 14.04 -3.67 -5.54
C GLY A 193 15.34 -4.03 -4.85
N SER A 194 16.45 -3.57 -5.42
CA SER A 194 17.75 -3.65 -4.75
C SER A 194 18.55 -2.38 -4.96
N ILE A 195 19.38 -2.04 -3.98
CA ILE A 195 20.29 -0.90 -4.04
C ILE A 195 21.65 -1.29 -3.47
N LYS A 196 22.71 -0.97 -4.20
CA LYS A 196 24.08 -1.24 -3.78
C LYS A 196 24.54 -0.23 -2.73
N TYR A 197 25.45 -0.64 -1.87
CA TYR A 197 26.08 0.24 -0.87
C TYR A 197 26.63 1.53 -1.50
N GLU A 198 27.30 1.47 -2.65
CA GLU A 198 27.91 2.65 -3.27
C GLU A 198 26.86 3.69 -3.68
N ALA A 199 25.68 3.24 -4.10
CA ALA A 199 24.56 4.13 -4.42
C ALA A 199 23.97 4.78 -3.16
N LEU A 200 23.81 4.03 -2.07
CA LEU A 200 23.38 4.56 -0.77
C LEU A 200 24.38 5.59 -0.25
N LYS A 201 25.67 5.24 -0.26
CA LYS A 201 26.77 6.11 0.17
C LYS A 201 26.81 7.40 -0.65
N LYS A 202 26.68 7.31 -1.97
CA LYS A 202 26.65 8.50 -2.85
C LYS A 202 25.51 9.45 -2.50
N VAL A 203 24.30 8.94 -2.25
CA VAL A 203 23.15 9.78 -1.85
C VAL A 203 23.40 10.42 -0.48
N TYR A 204 23.91 9.64 0.48
CA TYR A 204 24.24 10.12 1.81
C TYR A 204 25.32 11.22 1.78
N ASP A 205 26.39 11.03 1.03
CA ASP A 205 27.51 11.99 0.93
C ASP A 205 27.08 13.26 0.16
N LEU A 206 26.32 13.14 -0.93
CA LEU A 206 25.84 14.28 -1.71
C LEU A 206 24.95 15.22 -0.89
N ARG A 207 24.06 14.67 -0.06
CA ARG A 207 23.21 15.47 0.81
C ARG A 207 23.97 16.06 2.01
N ALA A 208 25.11 15.45 2.37
CA ALA A 208 25.99 15.96 3.42
C ALA A 208 26.56 17.29 2.97
N THR A 209 27.15 17.29 1.78
CA THR A 209 27.78 18.48 1.19
C THR A 209 26.78 19.61 0.95
N THR A 210 25.53 19.28 0.62
CA THR A 210 24.45 20.27 0.49
C THR A 210 24.10 20.90 1.84
N SER A 211 23.92 20.07 2.89
CA SER A 211 23.66 20.55 4.25
C SER A 211 24.82 21.38 4.80
N THR A 212 26.07 20.98 4.56
CA THR A 212 27.27 21.69 5.05
C THR A 212 27.45 23.05 4.36
N ARG A 213 27.13 23.17 3.07
CA ARG A 213 27.15 24.46 2.36
C ARG A 213 26.12 25.46 2.90
N VAL A 214 24.97 24.97 3.35
CA VAL A 214 23.93 25.80 3.99
C VAL A 214 24.31 26.13 5.43
N ALA A 215 24.86 25.16 6.19
CA ALA A 215 25.29 25.35 7.57
C ALA A 215 26.51 26.29 7.71
N GLN A 216 27.43 26.31 6.73
CA GLN A 216 28.56 27.26 6.69
C GLN A 216 28.13 28.72 6.56
N ARG A 217 26.87 29.01 6.17
CA ARG A 217 26.32 30.37 6.18
C ARG A 217 25.73 30.78 7.54
N MET A 218 25.60 29.87 8.51
CA MET A 218 24.78 30.06 9.73
C MET A 218 25.44 29.48 11.00
N SER A 219 26.76 29.54 11.14
CA SER A 219 27.48 28.92 12.28
C SER A 219 26.93 29.34 13.66
N LEU A 220 26.53 28.39 14.51
CA LEU A 220 27.02 28.18 15.88
C LEU A 220 26.36 26.92 16.49
N GLY A 221 27.10 26.22 17.35
CA GLY A 221 26.84 24.88 17.84
C GLY A 221 25.38 24.52 18.19
N MET A 222 24.92 23.38 17.67
CA MET A 222 23.69 22.74 18.11
C MET A 222 23.83 21.23 17.91
N TYR A 223 23.42 20.47 18.93
CA TYR A 223 23.41 19.01 19.02
C TYR A 223 23.26 18.28 17.67
N THR A 224 24.24 17.46 17.33
CA THR A 224 24.19 16.64 16.11
C THR A 224 23.17 15.52 16.29
N LYS A 225 21.90 15.81 15.95
CA LYS A 225 20.89 14.78 15.73
C LYS A 225 21.47 13.74 14.76
N ARG A 226 21.30 12.44 15.04
CA ARG A 226 21.71 11.37 14.11
C ARG A 226 21.15 11.70 12.74
N ARG A 227 22.04 11.83 11.76
CA ARG A 227 21.67 12.25 10.42
C ARG A 227 20.92 11.13 9.73
N MET A 228 19.72 11.44 9.25
CA MET A 228 18.83 10.51 8.58
C MET A 228 18.57 10.99 7.15
N GLU A 229 18.66 10.08 6.19
CA GLU A 229 18.47 10.39 4.77
C GLU A 229 17.54 9.38 4.12
N PHE A 230 16.60 9.87 3.30
CA PHE A 230 15.63 9.01 2.63
C PHE A 230 16.04 8.71 1.19
N VAL A 231 16.00 7.44 0.81
CA VAL A 231 16.20 6.98 -0.57
C VAL A 231 14.88 6.45 -1.10
N ARG A 232 14.54 6.82 -2.34
CA ARG A 232 13.36 6.31 -3.03
C ARG A 232 13.80 5.28 -4.07
N MET A 233 13.08 4.17 -4.14
CA MET A 233 13.29 3.11 -5.11
C MET A 233 12.03 2.98 -5.98
N ARG A 234 12.22 2.58 -7.24
CA ARG A 234 11.13 2.25 -8.15
C ARG A 234 11.25 0.78 -8.52
N GLY A 235 10.12 0.06 -8.47
CA GLY A 235 10.07 -1.35 -8.85
C GLY A 235 10.26 -1.53 -10.35
N PRO A 236 10.51 -2.76 -10.82
CA PRO A 236 10.44 -3.08 -12.24
C PRO A 236 9.04 -2.72 -12.75
N ASN A 237 8.95 -1.95 -13.84
CA ASN A 237 7.67 -1.63 -14.49
C ASN A 237 7.08 -2.89 -15.13
#